data_AF-A0A9N8CS43-F1
#
_entry.id   AF-A0A9N8CS43-F1
#
_cell.length_a   1.000
_cell.length_b   1.000
_cell.length_c   1.000
_cell.angle_alpha   90.00
_cell.angle_beta   90.00
_cell.angle_gamma   90.00
#
_symmetry.space_group_name_H-M   'P 1'
#
loop_
_entity.id
_entity.type
_entity.pdbx_description
1 polymer ?
#
loop_
_entity_poly.entity_id
_entity_poly.type
_entity_poly.pdbx_seq_one_letter_code
_entity_poly.pdbx_strand_id
1 'polypeptide(L)'
;MLVTMSDKELRRINVIQSVVEKRMHRRDAAHQLALTERQTQRLIYRFRESGAAGLSNLRRGRPGNHRLPESLKLRVLFLLHDHYSDFGPTLAAEKLRERHNITVSVETLRKWMTADGLWVPYSRRRPRVHQPRYRRDCLGELVQIDGSPHDWFEGRAPKCCLLVFIDDATGRLMHLRFGETESAFDYMMATREYLEQHGKPLSEFYLMLLTTKSIVLITGQFCRQITKAINANGLTIVNRFLLAI
;
A
#
# COMPACT_ATOMS: atom_id res chain seq x y z
N MET A 1 33.23 17.50 13.28
CA MET A 1 31.86 17.62 13.79
C MET A 1 30.91 17.85 12.63
N LEU A 2 30.03 16.90 12.30
CA LEU A 2 29.04 17.05 11.24
C LEU A 2 27.89 17.94 11.75
N VAL A 3 27.73 19.13 11.17
CA VAL A 3 26.63 20.05 11.53
C VAL A 3 25.51 19.90 10.50
N THR A 4 24.39 19.33 10.92
CA THR A 4 23.19 19.23 10.07
C THR A 4 22.48 20.58 10.01
N MET A 5 22.38 21.17 8.83
CA MET A 5 21.73 22.45 8.57
C MET A 5 20.60 22.28 7.55
N SER A 6 19.56 23.10 7.66
CA SER A 6 18.56 23.27 6.61
C SER A 6 19.09 24.18 5.51
N ASP A 7 18.50 24.11 4.31
CA ASP A 7 18.86 25.01 3.19
C ASP A 7 18.72 26.49 3.56
N LYS A 8 17.73 26.82 4.41
CA LYS A 8 17.56 28.19 4.93
C LYS A 8 18.71 28.63 5.82
N GLU A 9 19.25 27.71 6.64
CA GLU A 9 20.43 27.97 7.48
C GLU A 9 21.69 28.06 6.64
N LEU A 10 21.84 27.26 5.58
CA LEU A 10 22.97 27.32 4.65
C LEU A 10 23.02 28.65 3.89
N ARG A 11 21.88 29.10 3.33
CA ARG A 11 21.80 30.38 2.61
C ARG A 11 22.19 31.59 3.47
N ARG A 12 21.99 31.52 4.79
CA ARG A 12 22.38 32.58 5.73
C ARG A 12 23.88 32.75 5.87
N ILE A 13 24.66 31.68 5.66
CA ILE A 13 26.12 31.71 5.82
C ILE A 13 26.71 32.81 4.94
N ASN A 14 26.41 32.78 3.63
CA ASN A 14 26.99 33.72 2.66
C ASN A 14 26.62 35.18 2.95
N VAL A 15 25.36 35.43 3.36
CA VAL A 15 24.88 36.78 3.66
C VAL A 15 25.52 37.31 4.94
N ILE A 16 25.56 36.52 6.00
CA ILE A 16 26.17 36.91 7.28
C ILE A 16 27.69 37.07 7.14
N GLN A 17 28.34 36.18 6.40
CA GLN A 17 29.77 36.28 6.09
C GLN A 17 30.10 37.58 5.36
N SER A 18 29.28 37.98 4.38
CA SER A 18 29.46 39.25 3.66
C SER A 18 29.36 40.48 4.57
N VAL A 19 28.52 40.43 5.61
CA VAL A 19 28.45 41.49 6.63
C VAL A 19 29.68 41.50 7.54
N VAL A 20 30.18 40.33 7.93
CA VAL A 20 31.38 40.20 8.78
C VAL A 20 32.63 40.68 8.05
N GLU A 21 32.73 40.41 6.75
CA GLU A 21 33.79 40.87 5.86
C GLU A 21 33.62 42.34 5.42
N LYS A 22 32.64 43.07 5.99
CA LYS A 22 32.33 44.47 5.70
C LYS A 22 31.98 44.76 4.23
N ARG A 23 31.55 43.74 3.47
CA ARG A 23 31.08 43.85 2.07
C ARG A 23 29.60 44.21 1.97
N MET A 24 28.86 44.18 3.07
CA MET A 24 27.42 44.43 3.12
C MET A 24 27.03 45.07 4.46
N HIS A 25 26.13 46.05 4.46
CA HIS A 25 25.61 46.60 5.70
C HIS A 25 24.61 45.65 6.37
N ARG A 26 24.53 45.73 7.70
CA ARG A 26 23.59 44.92 8.50
C ARG A 26 22.14 45.09 8.06
N ARG A 27 21.74 46.30 7.66
CA ARG A 27 20.37 46.62 7.22
C ARG A 27 20.01 45.84 5.95
N ASP A 28 20.91 45.84 4.97
CA ASP A 28 20.72 45.15 3.70
C ASP A 28 20.64 43.63 3.90
N ALA A 29 21.49 43.10 4.78
CA ALA A 29 21.41 41.69 5.17
C ALA A 29 20.09 41.33 5.88
N ALA A 30 19.56 42.23 6.71
CA ALA A 30 18.27 42.03 7.36
C ALA A 30 17.13 41.98 6.33
N HIS A 31 17.14 42.89 5.35
CA HIS A 31 16.20 42.87 4.22
C HIS A 31 16.34 41.59 3.38
N GLN A 32 17.56 41.21 2.98
CA GLN A 32 17.80 40.03 2.14
C GLN A 32 17.41 38.72 2.84
N LEU A 33 17.58 38.62 4.15
CA LEU A 33 17.20 37.44 4.94
C LEU A 33 15.72 37.46 5.38
N ALA A 34 14.99 38.55 5.12
CA ALA A 34 13.67 38.82 5.66
C ALA A 34 13.61 38.63 7.19
N LEU A 35 14.59 39.20 7.90
CA LEU A 35 14.71 39.15 9.36
C LEU A 35 14.76 40.57 9.94
N THR A 36 14.47 40.69 11.23
CA THR A 36 14.67 41.96 11.94
C THR A 36 16.15 42.24 12.11
N GLU A 37 16.56 43.52 12.11
CA GLU A 37 17.96 43.91 12.37
C GLU A 37 18.51 43.30 13.66
N ARG A 38 17.69 43.22 14.72
CA ARG A 38 18.07 42.61 16.01
C ARG A 38 18.37 41.12 15.87
N GLN A 39 17.59 40.40 15.07
CA GLN A 39 17.83 38.98 14.82
C GLN A 39 19.08 38.79 13.95
N THR A 40 19.27 39.60 12.92
CA THR A 40 20.48 39.60 12.09
C THR A 40 21.72 39.88 12.92
N GLN A 41 21.67 40.86 13.84
CA GLN A 41 22.76 41.15 14.77
C GLN A 41 23.10 39.94 15.66
N ARG A 42 22.09 39.25 16.21
CA ARG A 42 22.30 38.03 17.00
C ARG A 42 22.97 36.92 16.20
N LEU A 43 22.61 36.76 14.92
CA LEU A 43 23.24 35.78 14.03
C LEU A 43 24.70 36.15 13.72
N ILE A 44 25.00 37.44 13.50
CA ILE A 44 26.37 37.93 13.29
C ILE A 44 27.24 37.63 14.52
N TYR A 45 26.75 37.90 15.74
CA TYR A 45 27.50 37.61 16.96
C TYR A 45 27.81 36.11 17.09
N ARG A 46 26.82 35.24 16.88
CA ARG A 46 27.03 33.78 16.91
C ARG A 46 27.98 33.27 15.84
N PHE A 47 27.92 33.86 14.64
CA PHE A 47 28.83 33.51 13.56
C PHE A 47 30.28 33.90 13.90
N ARG A 48 30.50 35.00 14.61
CA ARG A 48 31.84 35.38 15.09
C ARG A 48 32.37 34.43 16.16
N GLU A 49 31.52 33.93 17.04
CA GLU A 49 31.91 33.03 18.13
C GLU A 49 32.15 31.59 17.67
N SER A 50 31.32 31.07 16.75
CA SER A 50 31.27 29.64 16.41
C SER A 50 31.22 29.36 14.91
N GLY A 51 31.51 30.36 14.07
CA GLY A 51 31.50 30.24 12.61
C GLY A 51 30.14 29.81 12.05
N ALA A 52 30.17 29.03 10.97
CA ALA A 52 28.97 28.48 10.34
C ALA A 52 28.11 27.62 11.30
N ALA A 53 28.73 26.93 12.26
CA ALA A 53 28.02 26.11 13.25
C ALA A 53 27.11 26.96 14.15
N GLY A 54 27.48 28.21 14.45
CA GLY A 54 26.70 29.14 15.26
C GLY A 54 25.38 29.60 14.61
N LEU A 55 25.23 29.40 13.30
CA LEU A 55 24.00 29.70 12.56
C LEU A 55 22.99 28.55 12.57
N SER A 56 23.39 27.36 13.03
CA SER A 56 22.49 26.23 13.20
C SER A 56 21.52 26.46 14.38
N ASN A 57 20.31 25.91 14.27
CA ASN A 57 19.35 25.96 15.35
C ASN A 57 19.83 25.16 16.57
N LEU A 58 20.12 25.85 17.68
CA LEU A 58 20.59 25.26 18.95
C LEU A 58 19.57 24.32 19.63
N ARG A 59 18.31 24.31 19.21
CA ARG A 59 17.31 23.33 19.66
C ARG A 59 17.45 21.99 18.95
N ARG A 60 18.18 21.93 17.83
CA ARG A 60 18.39 20.69 17.09
C ARG A 60 19.19 19.72 17.96
N GLY A 61 18.68 18.50 18.13
CA GLY A 61 19.26 17.50 19.02
C GLY A 61 18.91 17.66 20.50
N ARG A 62 18.23 18.75 20.91
CA ARG A 62 17.74 18.89 22.29
C ARG A 62 16.37 18.24 22.45
N PRO A 63 16.08 17.60 23.59
CA PRO A 63 14.74 17.12 23.89
C PRO A 63 13.75 18.29 23.90
N GLY A 64 12.54 18.07 23.38
CA GLY A 64 11.48 19.09 23.39
C GLY A 64 11.01 19.38 24.81
N ASN A 65 10.58 20.62 25.07
CA ASN A 65 10.15 21.08 26.39
C ASN A 65 8.96 20.30 26.97
N HIS A 66 8.14 19.67 26.13
CA HIS A 66 7.00 18.83 26.53
C HIS A 66 7.32 17.33 26.52
N ARG A 67 8.60 16.96 26.55
CA ARG A 67 8.99 15.55 26.62
C ARG A 67 8.54 14.98 27.96
N LEU A 68 7.77 13.90 27.92
CA LEU A 68 7.39 13.16 29.12
C LEU A 68 8.65 12.61 29.82
N PRO A 69 8.63 12.49 31.16
CA PRO A 69 9.75 11.95 31.91
C PRO A 69 10.17 10.57 31.39
N GLU A 70 11.48 10.33 31.27
CA GLU A 70 11.98 9.03 30.80
C GLU A 70 11.58 7.90 31.76
N SER A 71 11.47 8.19 33.06
CA SER A 71 10.96 7.26 34.07
C SER A 71 9.54 6.77 33.77
N LEU A 72 8.65 7.67 33.30
CA LEU A 72 7.30 7.31 32.90
C LEU A 72 7.32 6.41 31.67
N LYS A 73 8.17 6.73 30.68
CA LYS A 73 8.33 5.91 29.48
C LYS A 73 8.80 4.49 29.82
N LEU A 74 9.82 4.35 30.67
CA LEU A 74 10.33 3.05 31.09
C LEU A 74 9.26 2.24 31.84
N ARG A 75 8.53 2.88 32.76
CA ARG A 75 7.41 2.24 33.47
C ARG A 75 6.33 1.73 32.51
N VAL A 76 5.98 2.53 31.51
CA VAL A 76 4.97 2.16 30.50
C VAL A 76 5.47 0.98 29.66
N LEU A 77 6.71 1.03 29.15
CA LEU A 77 7.26 -0.08 28.36
C LEU A 77 7.34 -1.37 29.16
N PHE A 78 7.73 -1.31 30.45
CA PHE A 78 7.71 -2.48 31.33
C PHE A 78 6.31 -3.12 31.43
N LEU A 79 5.27 -2.31 31.66
CA LEU A 79 3.89 -2.79 31.73
C LEU A 79 3.41 -3.37 30.39
N LEU A 80 3.86 -2.80 29.27
CA LEU A 80 3.52 -3.32 27.95
C LEU A 80 4.15 -4.69 27.69
N HIS A 81 5.42 -4.89 28.07
CA HIS A 81 6.08 -6.19 27.96
C HIS A 81 5.42 -7.24 28.86
N ASP A 82 5.08 -6.88 30.10
CA ASP A 82 4.58 -7.85 31.10
C ASP A 82 3.11 -8.23 30.90
N HIS A 83 2.27 -7.34 30.37
CA HIS A 83 0.82 -7.53 30.34
C HIS A 83 0.15 -7.34 28.98
N TYR A 84 0.80 -6.69 28.01
CA TYR A 84 0.14 -6.22 26.78
C TYR A 84 1.02 -6.39 25.53
N SER A 85 1.81 -7.45 25.46
CA SER A 85 2.78 -7.68 24.37
C SER A 85 2.13 -7.84 22.99
N ASP A 86 0.87 -8.26 22.94
CA ASP A 86 0.07 -8.51 21.74
C ASP A 86 -0.86 -7.33 21.37
N PHE A 87 -0.85 -6.24 22.15
CA PHE A 87 -1.83 -5.18 22.00
C PHE A 87 -1.37 -4.12 21.00
N GLY A 88 -2.30 -3.62 20.18
CA GLY A 88 -2.07 -2.43 19.37
C GLY A 88 -1.98 -1.16 20.22
N PRO A 89 -1.34 -0.07 19.71
CA PRO A 89 -1.14 1.17 20.47
C PRO A 89 -2.42 1.81 21.03
N THR A 90 -3.56 1.65 20.34
CA THR A 90 -4.84 2.19 20.80
C THR A 90 -5.37 1.42 22.02
N LEU A 91 -5.45 0.09 21.92
CA LEU A 91 -5.95 -0.77 23.00
C LEU A 91 -5.02 -0.75 24.21
N ALA A 92 -3.70 -0.71 23.96
CA ALA A 92 -2.71 -0.55 25.01
C ALA A 92 -2.90 0.77 25.78
N ALA A 93 -3.18 1.89 25.09
CA ALA A 93 -3.46 3.17 25.75
C ALA A 93 -4.73 3.12 26.60
N GLU A 94 -5.77 2.43 26.13
CA GLU A 94 -7.02 2.24 26.90
C GLU A 94 -6.77 1.44 28.17
N LYS A 95 -6.03 0.32 28.11
CA LYS A 95 -5.73 -0.50 29.29
C LYS A 95 -4.76 0.15 30.27
N LEU A 96 -3.79 0.92 29.78
CA LEU A 96 -2.94 1.74 30.65
C LEU A 96 -3.76 2.76 31.44
N ARG A 97 -4.78 3.36 30.83
CA ARG A 97 -5.70 4.28 31.51
C ARG A 97 -6.61 3.56 32.51
N GLU A 98 -7.26 2.46 32.09
CA GLU A 98 -8.23 1.74 32.92
C GLU A 98 -7.60 1.03 34.13
N ARG A 99 -6.49 0.33 33.92
CA ARG A 99 -5.91 -0.58 34.94
C ARG A 99 -4.74 0.01 35.71
N HIS A 100 -4.02 0.96 35.11
CA HIS A 100 -2.80 1.53 35.70
C HIS A 100 -2.89 3.03 35.96
N ASN A 101 -4.03 3.66 35.63
CA ASN A 101 -4.29 5.10 35.76
C ASN A 101 -3.20 5.98 35.09
N ILE A 102 -2.63 5.49 33.99
CA ILE A 102 -1.61 6.19 33.21
C ILE A 102 -2.23 6.73 31.92
N THR A 103 -2.27 8.05 31.78
CA THR A 103 -2.79 8.72 30.60
C THR A 103 -1.65 9.19 29.70
N VAL A 104 -1.49 8.53 28.55
CA VAL A 104 -0.52 8.89 27.51
C VAL A 104 -1.25 8.94 26.16
N SER A 105 -0.89 9.89 25.30
CA SER A 105 -1.51 9.97 23.98
C SER A 105 -1.11 8.76 23.12
N VAL A 106 -2.05 8.29 22.30
CA VAL A 106 -1.86 7.11 21.43
C VAL A 106 -0.63 7.28 20.52
N GLU A 107 -0.38 8.49 20.00
CA GLU A 107 0.81 8.75 19.17
C GLU A 107 2.13 8.66 19.93
N THR A 108 2.13 9.06 21.20
CA THR A 108 3.33 8.94 22.03
C THR A 108 3.62 7.47 22.34
N LEU A 109 2.58 6.72 22.69
CA LEU A 109 2.69 5.28 22.93
C LEU A 109 3.13 4.53 21.68
N ARG A 110 2.54 4.83 20.52
CA ARG A 110 2.96 4.28 19.23
C ARG A 110 4.43 4.51 18.95
N LYS A 111 4.94 5.73 19.16
CA LYS A 111 6.37 6.05 18.96
C LYS A 111 7.26 5.25 19.90
N TRP A 112 6.86 5.10 21.17
CA TRP A 112 7.62 4.30 22.13
C TRP A 112 7.62 2.81 21.77
N MET A 113 6.46 2.24 21.45
CA MET A 113 6.35 0.84 21.02
C MET A 113 7.10 0.57 19.71
N THR A 114 7.12 1.51 18.78
CA THR A 114 7.89 1.40 17.53
C THR A 114 9.39 1.42 17.81
N ALA A 115 9.85 2.34 18.67
CA ALA A 115 11.26 2.47 19.02
C ALA A 115 11.77 1.28 19.84
N ASP A 116 10.91 0.66 20.65
CA ASP A 116 11.20 -0.49 21.49
C ASP A 116 11.06 -1.84 20.75
N GLY A 117 10.47 -1.83 19.55
CA GLY A 117 10.26 -3.03 18.73
C GLY A 117 8.99 -3.82 19.06
N LEU A 118 8.23 -3.42 20.09
CA LEU A 118 6.93 -4.01 20.46
C LEU A 118 5.86 -3.87 19.37
N TRP A 119 5.96 -2.83 18.54
CA TRP A 119 4.99 -2.60 17.47
C TRP A 119 5.68 -2.24 16.16
N VAL A 120 5.48 -3.07 15.15
CA VAL A 120 5.92 -2.77 13.79
C VAL A 120 4.78 -2.04 13.07
N PRO A 121 5.01 -0.81 12.58
CA PRO A 121 4.00 -0.11 11.78
C PRO A 121 3.63 -0.97 10.58
N TYR A 122 2.33 -1.23 10.41
CA TYR A 122 1.86 -1.94 9.23
C TYR A 122 2.21 -1.13 7.98
N SER A 123 3.25 -1.54 7.26
CA SER A 123 3.54 -0.96 5.95
C SER A 123 2.48 -1.49 5.00
N ARG A 124 1.62 -0.61 4.48
CA ARG A 124 0.73 -0.99 3.39
C ARG A 124 1.60 -1.46 2.24
N ARG A 125 1.48 -2.72 1.84
CA ARG A 125 2.08 -3.20 0.59
C ARG A 125 1.64 -2.24 -0.51
N ARG A 126 2.61 -1.67 -1.24
CA ARG A 126 2.29 -0.83 -2.40
C ARG A 126 1.36 -1.63 -3.31
N PRO A 127 0.31 -1.01 -3.87
CA PRO A 127 -0.55 -1.67 -4.85
C PRO A 127 0.34 -2.28 -5.94
N ARG A 128 0.09 -3.54 -6.29
CA ARG A 128 0.76 -4.13 -7.46
C ARG A 128 0.26 -3.37 -8.69
N VAL A 129 1.18 -2.82 -9.47
CA VAL A 129 0.83 -2.24 -10.76
C VAL A 129 0.60 -3.39 -11.73
N HIS A 130 -0.65 -3.57 -12.17
CA HIS A 130 -1.02 -4.56 -13.17
C HIS A 130 -0.78 -3.96 -14.56
N GLN A 131 0.10 -4.55 -15.36
CA GLN A 131 0.34 -4.10 -16.73
C GLN A 131 -0.80 -4.58 -17.64
N PRO A 132 -1.41 -3.70 -18.46
CA PRO A 132 -2.35 -4.11 -19.49
C PRO A 132 -1.68 -5.07 -20.48
N ARG A 133 -2.36 -6.16 -20.83
CA ARG A 133 -1.96 -7.05 -21.93
C ARG A 133 -2.62 -6.59 -23.23
N TYR A 134 -1.91 -6.68 -24.35
CA TYR A 134 -2.50 -6.51 -25.68
C TYR A 134 -3.49 -7.63 -26.00
N ARG A 135 -4.59 -7.29 -26.67
CA ARG A 135 -5.57 -8.27 -27.20
C ARG A 135 -4.90 -9.17 -28.24
N ARG A 136 -5.41 -10.38 -28.40
CA ARG A 136 -5.06 -11.29 -29.50
C ARG A 136 -5.48 -10.72 -30.85
N ASP A 137 -4.87 -11.23 -31.93
CA ASP A 137 -5.04 -10.68 -33.28
C ASP A 137 -6.24 -11.30 -34.00
N CYS A 138 -6.56 -12.56 -33.68
CA CYS A 138 -7.61 -13.32 -34.38
C CYS A 138 -8.66 -13.92 -33.42
N LEU A 139 -9.88 -14.07 -33.93
CA LEU A 139 -10.99 -14.71 -33.23
C LEU A 139 -10.66 -16.18 -32.96
N GLY A 140 -10.95 -16.63 -31.73
CA GLY A 140 -10.70 -18.01 -31.30
C GLY A 140 -9.25 -18.30 -30.94
N GLU A 141 -8.35 -17.31 -30.93
CA GLU A 141 -7.01 -17.46 -30.35
C GLU A 141 -7.05 -17.49 -28.82
N LEU A 142 -7.92 -16.66 -28.22
CA LEU A 142 -8.10 -16.62 -26.78
C LEU A 142 -9.55 -16.32 -26.43
N VAL A 143 -10.18 -17.26 -25.73
CA VAL A 143 -11.51 -17.09 -25.16
C VAL A 143 -11.37 -16.97 -23.65
N GLN A 144 -11.83 -15.83 -23.13
CA GLN A 144 -11.91 -15.55 -21.70
C GLN A 144 -13.25 -16.06 -21.17
N ILE A 145 -13.20 -16.87 -20.14
CA ILE A 145 -14.39 -17.34 -19.45
C ILE A 145 -14.46 -16.64 -18.10
N ASP A 146 -15.60 -16.02 -17.81
CA ASP A 146 -15.87 -15.35 -16.54
C ASP A 146 -17.22 -15.77 -15.96
N GLY A 147 -17.33 -15.73 -14.62
CA GLY A 147 -18.52 -16.06 -13.87
C GLY A 147 -19.08 -14.82 -13.17
N SER A 148 -20.31 -14.44 -13.50
CA SER A 148 -20.97 -13.28 -12.90
C SER A 148 -22.15 -13.69 -12.02
N PRO A 149 -21.94 -13.92 -10.71
CA PRO A 149 -23.02 -14.15 -9.76
C PRO A 149 -23.80 -12.86 -9.50
N HIS A 150 -25.04 -12.80 -9.98
CA HIS A 150 -25.87 -11.60 -9.87
C HIS A 150 -27.36 -11.93 -9.79
N ASP A 151 -28.16 -10.92 -9.45
CA ASP A 151 -29.64 -11.00 -9.53
C ASP A 151 -30.10 -10.67 -10.95
N TRP A 152 -29.72 -11.53 -11.90
CA TRP A 152 -29.99 -11.33 -13.33
C TRP A 152 -31.47 -11.23 -13.67
N PHE A 153 -32.33 -11.77 -12.81
CA PHE A 153 -33.78 -11.78 -13.01
C PHE A 153 -34.49 -10.67 -12.22
N GLU A 154 -33.74 -9.80 -11.54
CA GLU A 154 -34.26 -8.66 -10.78
C GLU A 154 -35.38 -9.09 -9.79
N GLY A 155 -35.13 -10.18 -9.06
CA GLY A 155 -36.08 -10.73 -8.09
C GLY A 155 -37.21 -11.61 -8.65
N ARG A 156 -37.29 -11.80 -9.98
CA ARG A 156 -38.25 -12.74 -10.61
C ARG A 156 -37.83 -14.20 -10.47
N ALA A 157 -36.57 -14.46 -10.15
CA ALA A 157 -36.04 -15.77 -9.84
C ALA A 157 -34.89 -15.65 -8.82
N PRO A 158 -34.43 -16.77 -8.22
CA PRO A 158 -33.25 -16.75 -7.36
C PRO A 158 -32.02 -16.21 -8.08
N LYS A 159 -31.10 -15.63 -7.31
CA LYS A 159 -29.78 -15.21 -7.82
C LYS A 159 -29.07 -16.40 -8.45
N CYS A 160 -28.46 -16.18 -9.60
CA CYS A 160 -27.75 -17.20 -10.36
C CYS A 160 -26.40 -16.67 -10.86
N CYS A 161 -25.55 -17.58 -11.31
CA CYS A 161 -24.27 -17.24 -11.95
C CYS A 161 -24.43 -17.33 -13.47
N LEU A 162 -24.07 -16.26 -14.18
CA LEU A 162 -23.94 -16.28 -15.63
C LEU A 162 -22.49 -16.60 -15.98
N LEU A 163 -22.26 -17.73 -16.64
CA LEU A 163 -20.99 -18.05 -17.26
C LEU A 163 -20.94 -17.44 -18.65
N VAL A 164 -19.91 -16.64 -18.90
CA VAL A 164 -19.75 -15.86 -20.13
C VAL A 164 -18.44 -16.23 -20.80
N PHE A 165 -18.49 -16.54 -22.09
CA PHE A 165 -17.33 -16.78 -22.94
C PHE A 165 -17.16 -15.58 -23.86
N ILE A 166 -16.04 -14.86 -23.73
CA ILE A 166 -15.74 -13.65 -24.48
C ILE A 166 -14.48 -13.88 -25.31
N ASP A 167 -14.57 -13.64 -26.61
CA ASP A 167 -13.38 -13.66 -27.46
C ASP A 167 -12.51 -12.42 -27.21
N ASP A 168 -11.22 -12.61 -26.94
CA ASP A 168 -10.31 -11.53 -26.57
C ASP A 168 -9.99 -10.57 -27.72
N ALA A 169 -9.93 -11.09 -28.96
CA ALA A 169 -9.60 -10.28 -30.14
C ALA A 169 -10.75 -9.34 -30.50
N THR A 170 -11.98 -9.88 -30.53
CA THR A 170 -13.17 -9.16 -31.01
C THR A 170 -14.05 -8.60 -29.89
N GLY A 171 -13.94 -9.10 -28.66
CA GLY A 171 -14.86 -8.80 -27.57
C GLY A 171 -16.25 -9.45 -27.73
N ARG A 172 -16.41 -10.36 -28.70
CA ARG A 172 -17.71 -11.00 -28.97
C ARG A 172 -18.08 -11.97 -27.86
N LEU A 173 -19.33 -11.92 -27.43
CA LEU A 173 -19.93 -12.97 -26.59
C LEU A 173 -20.12 -14.23 -27.44
N MET A 174 -19.36 -15.26 -27.12
CA MET A 174 -19.35 -16.51 -27.85
C MET A 174 -20.36 -17.50 -27.29
N HIS A 175 -20.47 -17.58 -25.96
CA HIS A 175 -21.38 -18.50 -25.29
C HIS A 175 -21.80 -17.95 -23.93
N LEU A 176 -23.04 -18.23 -23.54
CA LEU A 176 -23.66 -17.75 -22.32
C LEU A 176 -24.45 -18.91 -21.69
N ARG A 177 -24.22 -19.18 -20.40
CA ARG A 177 -24.95 -20.21 -19.66
C ARG A 177 -25.30 -19.73 -18.26
N PHE A 178 -26.55 -19.86 -17.87
CA PHE A 178 -26.96 -19.69 -16.48
C PHE A 178 -26.74 -20.98 -15.69
N GLY A 179 -26.09 -20.87 -14.55
CA GLY A 179 -26.00 -21.91 -13.51
C GLY A 179 -26.53 -21.37 -12.19
N GLU A 180 -27.09 -22.23 -11.34
CA GLU A 180 -27.57 -21.83 -10.02
C GLU A 180 -26.43 -21.28 -9.13
N THR A 181 -25.24 -21.87 -9.27
CA THR A 181 -24.01 -21.44 -8.59
C THR A 181 -22.82 -21.53 -9.54
N GLU A 182 -21.70 -20.92 -9.19
CA GLU A 182 -20.46 -21.08 -9.94
C GLU A 182 -19.86 -22.47 -9.63
N SER A 183 -20.27 -23.47 -10.41
CA SER A 183 -19.83 -24.85 -10.22
C SER A 183 -18.89 -25.34 -11.33
N ALA A 184 -18.02 -26.25 -10.94
CA ALA A 184 -17.19 -27.06 -11.82
C ALA A 184 -17.94 -27.67 -13.01
N PHE A 185 -19.11 -28.25 -12.72
CA PHE A 185 -19.90 -28.97 -13.69
C PHE A 185 -20.49 -28.01 -14.72
N ASP A 186 -20.92 -26.83 -14.27
CA ASP A 186 -21.44 -25.79 -15.16
C ASP A 186 -20.38 -25.29 -16.13
N TYR A 187 -19.12 -25.14 -15.68
CA TYR A 187 -18.00 -24.83 -16.57
C TYR A 187 -17.74 -25.93 -17.61
N MET A 188 -17.76 -27.20 -17.21
CA MET A 188 -17.57 -28.32 -18.16
C MET A 188 -18.70 -28.38 -19.19
N MET A 189 -19.95 -28.21 -18.75
CA MET A 189 -21.12 -28.22 -19.63
C MET A 189 -21.09 -27.03 -20.60
N ALA A 190 -20.84 -25.82 -20.10
CA ALA A 190 -20.71 -24.63 -20.95
C ALA A 190 -19.56 -24.75 -21.96
N THR A 191 -18.44 -25.34 -21.55
CA THR A 191 -17.29 -25.57 -22.45
C THR A 191 -17.65 -26.59 -23.54
N ARG A 192 -18.37 -27.66 -23.19
CA ARG A 192 -18.84 -28.64 -24.17
C ARG A 192 -19.78 -28.00 -25.20
N GLU A 193 -20.77 -27.23 -24.75
CA GLU A 193 -21.72 -26.55 -25.62
C GLU A 193 -21.03 -25.53 -26.53
N TYR A 194 -20.06 -24.78 -26.00
CA TYR A 194 -19.21 -23.90 -26.79
C TYR A 194 -18.47 -24.67 -27.90
N LEU A 195 -17.84 -25.80 -27.55
CA LEU A 195 -17.06 -26.61 -28.51
C LEU A 195 -17.96 -27.23 -29.59
N GLU A 196 -19.17 -27.65 -29.23
CA GLU A 196 -20.15 -28.18 -30.18
C GLU A 196 -20.64 -27.09 -31.16
N GLN A 197 -20.74 -25.83 -30.72
CA GLN A 197 -21.23 -24.71 -31.54
C GLN A 197 -20.15 -24.04 -32.39
N HIS A 198 -18.93 -23.90 -31.87
CA HIS A 198 -17.86 -23.10 -32.47
C HIS A 198 -16.64 -23.91 -32.88
N GLY A 199 -16.58 -25.19 -32.53
CA GLY A 199 -15.39 -26.02 -32.74
C GLY A 199 -14.27 -25.71 -31.75
N LYS A 200 -13.10 -26.29 -31.99
CA LYS A 200 -11.92 -26.10 -31.14
C LYS A 200 -11.24 -24.76 -31.46
N PRO A 201 -10.94 -23.90 -30.47
CA PRO A 201 -10.15 -22.70 -30.68
C PRO A 201 -8.70 -23.05 -31.08
N LEU A 202 -8.04 -22.10 -31.75
CA LEU A 202 -6.78 -22.33 -32.47
C LEU A 202 -5.55 -22.50 -31.56
N SER A 203 -5.56 -21.96 -30.34
CA SER A 203 -4.35 -22.02 -29.48
C SER A 203 -4.62 -22.08 -27.98
N GLU A 204 -5.46 -21.23 -27.39
CA GLU A 204 -5.54 -21.11 -25.93
C GLU A 204 -6.97 -20.91 -25.40
N PHE A 205 -7.35 -21.70 -24.38
CA PHE A 205 -8.52 -21.41 -23.54
C PHE A 205 -8.04 -20.69 -22.27
N TYR A 206 -8.52 -19.47 -22.03
CA TYR A 206 -8.26 -18.75 -20.79
C TYR A 206 -9.44 -18.95 -19.84
N LEU A 207 -9.36 -19.99 -19.01
CA LEU A 207 -10.21 -20.07 -17.84
C LEU A 207 -9.67 -19.09 -16.81
N MET A 208 -10.23 -17.88 -16.79
CA MET A 208 -9.93 -16.94 -15.72
C MET A 208 -10.69 -17.41 -14.49
N LEU A 209 -10.12 -18.35 -13.74
CA LEU A 209 -10.51 -18.54 -12.35
C LEU A 209 -10.05 -17.29 -11.60
N LEU A 210 -10.81 -16.19 -11.72
CA LEU A 210 -10.58 -14.97 -10.97
C LEU A 210 -10.59 -15.36 -9.49
N THR A 211 -9.40 -15.36 -8.88
CA THR A 211 -9.13 -15.73 -7.48
C THR A 211 -9.68 -14.70 -6.48
N THR A 212 -10.86 -14.15 -6.73
CA THR A 212 -11.53 -13.16 -5.89
C THR A 212 -13.04 -13.24 -6.17
N LYS A 213 -13.82 -14.13 -5.55
CA LYS A 213 -14.45 -13.81 -4.25
C LYS A 213 -15.16 -14.99 -3.55
N SER A 214 -15.11 -16.21 -4.08
CA SER A 214 -15.78 -17.37 -3.45
C SER A 214 -14.93 -18.63 -3.59
N ILE A 215 -13.99 -18.83 -2.65
CA ILE A 215 -13.27 -20.10 -2.52
C ILE A 215 -14.26 -21.11 -1.92
N VAL A 216 -14.89 -21.90 -2.78
CA VAL A 216 -15.24 -23.28 -2.40
C VAL A 216 -14.07 -24.13 -2.87
N LEU A 217 -13.21 -24.49 -1.91
CA LEU A 217 -12.17 -25.52 -1.94
C LEU A 217 -12.02 -26.27 -3.28
N ILE A 218 -11.33 -25.65 -4.23
CA ILE A 218 -10.79 -26.37 -5.38
C ILE A 218 -9.55 -27.11 -4.88
N THR A 219 -9.75 -28.33 -4.39
CA THR A 219 -8.65 -29.26 -4.11
C THR A 219 -7.82 -29.43 -5.39
N GLY A 220 -6.49 -29.45 -5.28
CA GLY A 220 -5.58 -29.52 -6.44
C GLY A 220 -5.78 -30.73 -7.37
N GLN A 221 -6.65 -31.68 -7.01
CA GLN A 221 -7.09 -32.80 -7.84
C GLN A 221 -8.06 -32.37 -8.96
N PHE A 222 -8.82 -31.28 -8.75
CA PHE A 222 -9.83 -30.76 -9.67
C PHE A 222 -9.27 -29.99 -10.86
N CYS A 223 -8.35 -29.03 -10.61
CA CYS A 223 -7.60 -28.38 -11.70
C CYS A 223 -6.95 -29.43 -12.60
N ARG A 224 -6.46 -30.55 -12.04
CA ARG A 224 -5.87 -31.64 -12.80
C ARG A 224 -6.87 -32.39 -13.69
N GLN A 225 -8.13 -32.57 -13.30
CA GLN A 225 -9.12 -33.27 -14.11
C GLN A 225 -9.64 -32.40 -15.26
N ILE A 226 -9.94 -31.11 -15.01
CA ILE A 226 -10.28 -30.16 -16.08
C ILE A 226 -9.09 -29.96 -17.02
N THR A 227 -7.89 -29.75 -16.47
CA THR A 227 -6.66 -29.63 -17.29
C THR A 227 -6.42 -30.88 -18.11
N LYS A 228 -6.65 -32.08 -17.57
CA LYS A 228 -6.54 -33.33 -18.35
C LYS A 228 -7.59 -33.44 -19.46
N ALA A 229 -8.86 -33.11 -19.17
CA ALA A 229 -9.94 -33.18 -20.17
C ALA A 229 -9.76 -32.14 -21.29
N ILE A 230 -9.27 -30.95 -20.95
CA ILE A 230 -8.97 -29.87 -21.90
C ILE A 230 -7.71 -30.19 -22.70
N ASN A 231 -6.63 -30.65 -22.06
CA ASN A 231 -5.40 -31.07 -22.74
C ASN A 231 -5.64 -32.28 -23.68
N ALA A 232 -6.51 -33.22 -23.31
CA ALA A 232 -6.88 -34.35 -24.18
C ALA A 232 -7.56 -33.90 -25.47
N ASN A 233 -8.11 -32.69 -25.50
CA ASN A 233 -8.68 -32.09 -26.70
C ASN A 233 -7.68 -31.25 -27.52
N GLY A 234 -6.40 -31.20 -27.12
CA GLY A 234 -5.34 -30.43 -27.78
C GLY A 234 -5.31 -28.95 -27.37
N LEU A 235 -5.98 -28.59 -26.27
CA LEU A 235 -6.15 -27.23 -25.80
C LEU A 235 -5.22 -26.96 -24.61
N THR A 236 -4.63 -25.77 -24.54
CA THR A 236 -3.74 -25.38 -23.43
C THR A 236 -4.48 -24.47 -22.46
N ILE A 237 -4.52 -24.83 -21.17
CA ILE A 237 -4.97 -23.93 -20.10
C ILE A 237 -3.78 -23.08 -19.66
N VAL A 238 -3.84 -21.78 -19.90
CA VAL A 238 -2.86 -20.83 -19.36
C VAL A 238 -3.28 -20.44 -17.95
N ASN A 239 -2.83 -21.20 -16.95
CA ASN A 239 -3.01 -20.81 -15.55
C ASN A 239 -1.92 -19.80 -15.16
N ARG A 240 -2.04 -18.56 -15.65
CA ARG A 240 -1.21 -17.44 -15.17
C ARG A 240 -1.97 -16.65 -14.12
N PHE A 241 -1.44 -16.65 -12.91
CA PHE A 241 -1.76 -15.81 -11.75
C PHE A 241 -1.69 -14.29 -11.98
N LEU A 242 -1.76 -13.83 -13.22
CA LEU A 242 -1.63 -12.45 -13.62
C LEU A 242 -2.72 -12.18 -14.63
N LEU A 243 -3.86 -11.75 -14.11
CA LEU A 243 -4.76 -10.74 -14.65
C LEU A 243 -5.95 -10.75 -13.69
N ALA A 244 -6.37 -9.58 -13.24
CA ALA A 244 -7.68 -9.33 -12.65
C ALA A 244 -8.14 -8.04 -13.33
N ILE A 245 -9.37 -8.07 -13.86
CA ILE A 245 -10.02 -6.95 -14.55
C ILE A 245 -10.11 -5.74 -13.60
#